data_AF-A0A7Z9LA40-F1
#
_entry.id   AF-A0A7Z9LA40-F1
#
_cell.length_a   1.000
_cell.length_b   1.000
_cell.length_c   1.000
_cell.angle_alpha   90.00
_cell.angle_beta   90.00
_cell.angle_gamma   90.00
#
_symmetry.space_group_name_H-M   'P 1'
#
loop_
_entity.id
_entity.type
_entity.pdbx_description
1 polymer ?
#
loop_
_entity_poly.entity_id
_entity_poly.type
_entity_poly.pdbx_seq_one_letter_code
_entity_poly.pdbx_strand_id
1 'polypeptide(L)'
;MSATDQLPIDEIERPQDQGELVQCVQTCYQQGLPMYPLGGETSLGFGLVPQDQGIGVSLNGVNRIVDFPARDLTVTVEAGATLASLSSTLAEEGLCLPVHVPEAATATVGGMVATNANGPGRYGLGTVRDYVIGIHAVDGTGTAFQGGGRVVKNVAGYDMCKLLTGSLGTLAIISQLTFKLKPVPQKWLSLICQLPDWETAESCLAALVRSEATPVAVELLAGPTQSEAVTAVAGDGVAVLAVCCCGTEPEVDWMQQQLQQEWQSQGLS
;
A
#
# COMPACT_ATOMS: atom_id res chain seq x y z
N MET A 1 22.65 -8.90 9.21
CA MET A 1 22.61 -9.31 7.80
C MET A 1 21.40 -8.63 7.21
N SER A 2 21.61 -7.78 6.21
CA SER A 2 20.49 -7.19 5.49
C SER A 2 19.73 -8.32 4.78
N ALA A 3 18.42 -8.19 4.60
CA ALA A 3 17.63 -9.17 3.84
C ALA A 3 18.16 -9.32 2.39
N THR A 4 18.82 -8.29 1.88
CA THR A 4 19.49 -8.26 0.57
C THR A 4 20.73 -9.17 0.50
N ASP A 5 21.38 -9.49 1.63
CA ASP A 5 22.55 -10.40 1.67
C ASP A 5 22.18 -11.86 1.33
N GLN A 6 20.89 -12.18 1.28
CA GLN A 6 20.36 -13.52 0.96
C GLN A 6 19.88 -13.64 -0.49
N LEU A 7 19.89 -12.55 -1.26
CA LEU A 7 19.51 -12.52 -2.66
C LEU A 7 20.75 -12.73 -3.55
N PRO A 8 20.60 -13.29 -4.77
CA PRO A 8 21.70 -13.47 -5.71
C PRO A 8 22.05 -12.13 -6.39
N ILE A 9 22.53 -11.18 -5.60
CA ILE A 9 22.87 -9.82 -6.02
C ILE A 9 24.37 -9.62 -5.82
N ASP A 10 25.11 -9.48 -6.92
CA ASP A 10 26.55 -9.26 -6.90
C ASP A 10 26.90 -7.81 -6.54
N GLU A 11 26.12 -6.87 -7.10
CA GLU A 11 26.34 -5.44 -6.98
C GLU A 11 25.00 -4.69 -6.99
N ILE A 12 24.98 -3.50 -6.37
CA ILE A 12 23.81 -2.61 -6.34
C ILE A 12 24.14 -1.29 -7.03
N GLU A 13 23.50 -1.07 -8.16
CA GLU A 13 23.49 0.19 -8.90
C GLU A 13 22.51 1.18 -8.28
N ARG A 14 22.88 2.47 -8.27
CA ARG A 14 22.13 3.53 -7.58
C ARG A 14 21.92 4.75 -8.48
N PRO A 15 21.05 4.65 -9.51
CA PRO A 15 20.72 5.80 -10.35
C PRO A 15 20.14 6.96 -9.52
N GLN A 16 20.55 8.19 -9.84
CA GLN A 16 20.15 9.43 -9.16
C GLN A 16 18.98 10.14 -9.86
N ASP A 17 18.64 9.71 -11.07
CA ASP A 17 17.48 10.18 -11.82
C ASP A 17 16.98 9.13 -12.83
N GLN A 18 15.90 9.46 -13.54
CA GLN A 18 15.29 8.57 -14.53
C GLN A 18 16.19 8.30 -15.75
N GLY A 19 17.08 9.23 -16.10
CA GLY A 19 18.03 9.07 -17.21
C GLY A 19 19.12 8.06 -16.88
N GLU A 20 19.72 8.16 -15.70
CA GLU A 20 20.67 7.18 -15.19
C GLU A 20 20.03 5.80 -15.02
N LEU A 21 18.76 5.75 -14.58
CA LEU A 21 18.02 4.49 -14.50
C LEU A 21 17.90 3.82 -15.87
N VAL A 22 17.53 4.57 -16.91
CA VAL A 22 17.47 4.05 -18.29
C VAL A 22 18.83 3.52 -18.74
N GLN A 23 19.91 4.27 -18.51
CA GLN A 23 21.27 3.86 -18.88
C GLN A 23 21.72 2.59 -18.16
N CYS A 24 21.41 2.47 -16.87
CA CYS A 24 21.68 1.27 -16.06
C CYS A 24 21.00 0.05 -16.68
N VAL A 25 19.69 0.14 -16.97
CA VAL A 25 18.92 -0.96 -17.57
C VAL A 25 19.46 -1.34 -18.96
N GLN A 26 19.79 -0.35 -19.80
CA GLN A 26 20.38 -0.61 -21.12
C GLN A 26 21.72 -1.35 -21.02
N THR A 27 22.56 -0.97 -20.04
CA THR A 27 23.86 -1.60 -19.81
C THR A 27 23.71 -3.05 -19.37
N CYS A 28 22.84 -3.33 -18.39
CA CYS A 28 22.55 -4.69 -17.94
C CYS A 28 21.97 -5.55 -19.07
N TYR A 29 21.04 -5.01 -19.86
CA TYR A 29 20.45 -5.71 -21.01
C TYR A 29 21.50 -6.10 -22.07
N GLN A 30 22.40 -5.17 -22.42
CA GLN A 30 23.48 -5.43 -23.38
C GLN A 30 24.46 -6.50 -22.90
N GLN A 31 24.65 -6.62 -21.58
CA GLN A 31 25.54 -7.60 -20.96
C GLN A 31 24.84 -8.93 -20.63
N GLY A 32 23.51 -9.01 -20.80
CA GLY A 32 22.73 -10.18 -20.42
C GLY A 32 22.66 -10.41 -18.90
N LEU A 33 22.80 -9.36 -18.11
CA LEU A 33 22.77 -9.44 -16.64
C LEU A 33 21.32 -9.37 -16.13
N PRO A 34 20.88 -10.31 -15.28
CA PRO A 34 19.61 -10.19 -14.56
C PRO A 34 19.57 -8.93 -13.70
N MET A 35 18.39 -8.33 -13.57
CA MET A 35 18.18 -7.11 -12.80
C MET A 35 17.11 -7.31 -11.75
N TYR A 36 17.34 -6.74 -10.56
CA TYR A 36 16.44 -6.82 -9.42
C TYR A 36 16.12 -5.41 -8.91
N PRO A 37 14.91 -4.88 -9.18
CA PRO A 37 14.52 -3.57 -8.67
C PRO A 37 14.43 -3.55 -7.15
N LEU A 38 15.11 -2.60 -6.51
CA LEU A 38 15.15 -2.45 -5.06
C LEU A 38 14.59 -1.09 -4.66
N GLY A 39 13.58 -1.10 -3.80
CA GLY A 39 13.02 0.08 -3.14
C GLY A 39 13.45 0.14 -1.67
N GLY A 40 12.47 0.13 -0.79
CA GLY A 40 12.65 0.14 0.67
C GLY A 40 13.04 -1.19 1.31
N GLU A 41 13.18 -2.26 0.51
CA GLU A 41 13.56 -3.62 0.97
C GLU A 41 12.62 -4.26 2.02
N THR A 42 11.42 -3.70 2.23
CA THR A 42 10.44 -4.16 3.24
C THR A 42 9.58 -5.36 2.81
N SER A 43 9.77 -5.87 1.59
CA SER A 43 8.96 -6.97 1.03
C SER A 43 9.78 -7.94 0.18
N LEU A 44 11.08 -8.07 0.45
CA LEU A 44 11.98 -8.94 -0.33
C LEU A 44 11.60 -10.43 -0.26
N GLY A 45 10.91 -10.87 0.79
CA GLY A 45 10.40 -12.23 0.92
C GLY A 45 9.09 -12.49 0.17
N PHE A 46 8.53 -11.51 -0.53
CA PHE A 46 7.24 -11.62 -1.21
C PHE A 46 7.41 -12.00 -2.68
N GLY A 47 6.83 -13.13 -3.09
CA GLY A 47 6.90 -13.63 -4.46
C GLY A 47 7.93 -14.75 -4.65
N LEU A 48 8.47 -14.87 -5.87
CA LEU A 48 9.47 -15.88 -6.20
C LEU A 48 10.87 -15.41 -5.78
N VAL A 49 11.63 -16.30 -5.16
CA VAL A 49 13.02 -16.03 -4.79
C VAL A 49 13.90 -16.11 -6.04
N PRO A 50 14.63 -15.05 -6.40
CA PRO A 50 15.55 -15.09 -7.53
C PRO A 50 16.62 -16.17 -7.38
N GLN A 51 17.05 -16.76 -8.50
CA GLN A 51 18.04 -17.85 -8.53
C GLN A 51 19.35 -17.44 -9.22
N ASP A 52 19.25 -16.57 -10.23
CA ASP A 52 20.40 -16.17 -11.05
C ASP A 52 21.12 -14.98 -10.43
N GLN A 53 22.46 -15.00 -10.47
CA GLN A 53 23.26 -13.86 -10.04
C GLN A 53 23.01 -12.66 -10.96
N GLY A 54 22.83 -11.49 -10.37
CA GLY A 54 22.50 -10.28 -11.12
C GLY A 54 22.75 -9.00 -10.33
N ILE A 55 22.21 -7.91 -10.88
CA ILE A 55 22.42 -6.55 -10.38
C ILE A 55 21.17 -6.07 -9.66
N GLY A 56 21.34 -5.56 -8.44
CA GLY A 56 20.31 -4.81 -7.74
C GLY A 56 20.24 -3.40 -8.30
N VAL A 57 19.05 -2.91 -8.63
CA VAL A 57 18.85 -1.54 -9.12
C VAL A 57 18.07 -0.78 -8.07
N SER A 58 18.77 0.01 -7.26
CA SER A 58 18.15 0.78 -6.17
C SER A 58 17.49 2.05 -6.71
N LEU A 59 16.22 2.24 -6.37
CA LEU A 59 15.46 3.43 -6.76
C LEU A 59 15.53 4.57 -5.74
N ASN A 60 16.28 4.41 -4.64
CA ASN A 60 16.32 5.40 -3.57
C ASN A 60 16.87 6.77 -4.01
N GLY A 61 17.63 6.84 -5.12
CA GLY A 61 18.06 8.11 -5.73
C GLY A 61 16.99 8.80 -6.58
N VAL A 62 15.94 8.08 -7.00
CA VAL A 62 14.82 8.54 -7.82
C VAL A 62 13.59 8.70 -6.91
N ASN A 63 13.59 9.73 -6.07
CA ASN A 63 12.69 9.86 -4.91
C ASN A 63 11.98 11.22 -4.75
N ARG A 64 11.99 12.06 -5.78
CA ARG A 64 11.47 13.44 -5.74
C ARG A 64 9.96 13.47 -5.94
N ILE A 65 9.30 14.49 -5.38
CA ILE A 65 7.96 14.88 -5.80
C ILE A 65 8.11 15.68 -7.09
N VAL A 66 7.52 15.17 -8.17
CA VAL A 66 7.66 15.73 -9.53
C VAL A 66 6.62 16.80 -9.78
N ASP A 67 5.39 16.57 -9.33
CA ASP A 67 4.29 17.55 -9.41
C ASP A 67 3.27 17.28 -8.31
N PHE A 68 2.75 18.34 -7.67
CA PHE A 68 1.74 18.24 -6.61
C PHE A 68 0.65 19.31 -6.74
N PRO A 69 -0.29 19.14 -7.70
CA PRO A 69 -1.47 19.98 -7.84
C PRO A 69 -2.53 19.68 -6.76
N ALA A 70 -2.34 20.14 -5.52
CA ALA A 70 -3.25 19.80 -4.41
C ALA A 70 -4.75 19.99 -4.71
N ARG A 71 -5.11 21.03 -5.49
CA ARG A 71 -6.49 21.32 -5.94
C ARG A 71 -7.09 20.24 -6.85
N ASP A 72 -6.25 19.54 -7.61
CA ASP A 72 -6.68 18.45 -8.49
C ASP A 72 -6.76 17.11 -7.73
N LEU A 73 -6.41 17.09 -6.44
CA LEU A 73 -6.31 15.88 -5.62
C LEU A 73 -5.43 14.82 -6.28
N THR A 74 -4.29 15.23 -6.84
CA THR A 74 -3.31 14.32 -7.44
C THR A 74 -1.89 14.67 -7.02
N VAL A 75 -1.01 13.68 -7.04
CA VAL A 75 0.44 13.86 -6.84
C VAL A 75 1.19 12.95 -7.80
N THR A 76 2.25 13.46 -8.40
CA THR A 76 3.21 12.70 -9.19
C THR A 76 4.53 12.67 -8.42
N VAL A 77 5.02 11.47 -8.15
CA VAL A 77 6.19 11.24 -7.30
C VAL A 77 7.04 10.13 -7.90
N GLU A 78 8.35 10.22 -7.73
CA GLU A 78 9.28 9.19 -8.15
C GLU A 78 9.21 7.94 -7.26
N ALA A 79 9.48 6.78 -7.85
CA ALA A 79 9.21 5.46 -7.27
C ALA A 79 9.99 5.16 -5.98
N GLY A 80 11.13 5.82 -5.77
CA GLY A 80 11.97 5.70 -4.59
C GLY A 80 11.54 6.55 -3.40
N ALA A 81 10.53 7.41 -3.54
CA ALA A 81 10.03 8.19 -2.41
C ALA A 81 9.45 7.27 -1.33
N THR A 82 9.76 7.54 -0.06
CA THR A 82 9.18 6.77 1.05
C THR A 82 7.74 7.19 1.30
N LEU A 83 6.93 6.27 1.80
CA LEU A 83 5.53 6.57 2.11
C LEU A 83 5.41 7.59 3.24
N ALA A 84 6.32 7.57 4.21
CA ALA A 84 6.37 8.57 5.28
C ALA A 84 6.67 9.98 4.75
N SER A 85 7.65 10.14 3.85
CA SER A 85 7.96 11.47 3.30
C SER A 85 6.83 12.01 2.44
N LEU A 86 6.21 11.15 1.62
CA LEU A 86 5.03 11.49 0.85
C LEU A 86 3.87 11.89 1.78
N SER A 87 3.56 11.07 2.79
CA SER A 87 2.44 11.33 3.71
C SER A 87 2.60 12.66 4.46
N SER A 88 3.80 12.97 4.95
CA SER A 88 4.09 14.25 5.60
C SER A 88 3.84 15.42 4.66
N THR A 89 4.29 15.33 3.40
CA THR A 89 4.09 16.42 2.41
C THR A 89 2.62 16.61 2.06
N LEU A 90 1.87 15.52 1.89
CA LEU A 90 0.44 15.58 1.57
C LEU A 90 -0.38 16.16 2.73
N ALA A 91 0.01 15.84 3.97
CA ALA A 91 -0.69 16.30 5.17
C ALA A 91 -0.61 17.83 5.36
N GLU A 92 0.43 18.50 4.84
CA GLU A 92 0.53 19.97 4.85
C GLU A 92 -0.62 20.64 4.10
N GLU A 93 -1.17 19.97 3.09
CA GLU A 93 -2.34 20.43 2.30
C GLU A 93 -3.65 19.77 2.76
N GLY A 94 -3.64 19.05 3.89
CA GLY A 94 -4.81 18.31 4.40
C GLY A 94 -5.23 17.13 3.52
N LEU A 95 -4.31 16.59 2.72
CA LEU A 95 -4.53 15.46 1.82
C LEU A 95 -3.79 14.21 2.30
N CYS A 96 -4.24 13.05 1.83
CA CYS A 96 -3.58 11.77 2.05
C CYS A 96 -3.73 10.83 0.85
N LEU A 97 -2.79 9.89 0.74
CA LEU A 97 -2.99 8.65 0.02
C LEU A 97 -3.54 7.63 1.04
N PRO A 98 -4.80 7.19 0.92
CA PRO A 98 -5.47 6.35 1.92
C PRO A 98 -5.07 4.87 1.78
N VAL A 99 -3.77 4.61 1.69
CA VAL A 99 -3.16 3.28 1.62
C VAL A 99 -2.17 3.19 2.77
N HIS A 100 -2.27 2.12 3.56
CA HIS A 100 -1.39 1.89 4.70
C HIS A 100 -0.57 0.64 4.44
N VAL A 101 0.73 0.72 4.69
CA VAL A 101 1.62 -0.45 4.68
C VAL A 101 2.52 -0.41 5.92
N PRO A 102 3.02 -1.56 6.38
CA PRO A 102 4.03 -1.61 7.43
C PRO A 102 5.30 -0.83 7.04
N GLU A 103 6.04 -0.36 8.03
CA GLU A 103 7.37 0.26 7.83
C GLU A 103 7.38 1.45 6.85
N ALA A 104 6.35 2.31 6.90
CA ALA A 104 6.19 3.45 5.98
C ALA A 104 7.41 4.40 5.92
N ALA A 105 8.27 4.41 6.95
CA ALA A 105 9.51 5.19 6.97
C ALA A 105 10.55 4.72 5.95
N THR A 106 10.58 3.42 5.63
CA THR A 106 11.51 2.79 4.69
C THR A 106 10.81 2.34 3.42
N ALA A 107 9.57 1.86 3.50
CA ALA A 107 8.79 1.41 2.35
C ALA A 107 8.62 2.53 1.30
N THR A 108 8.94 2.21 0.05
CA THR A 108 8.84 3.16 -1.07
C THR A 108 7.53 3.01 -1.83
N VAL A 109 7.09 4.09 -2.48
CA VAL A 109 5.85 4.10 -3.28
C VAL A 109 5.91 3.12 -4.45
N GLY A 110 7.07 2.97 -5.08
CA GLY A 110 7.31 1.99 -6.15
C GLY A 110 7.21 0.56 -5.64
N GLY A 111 7.83 0.28 -4.49
CA GLY A 111 7.76 -1.04 -3.83
C GLY A 111 6.32 -1.40 -3.46
N MET A 112 5.58 -0.47 -2.86
CA MET A 112 4.16 -0.65 -2.51
C MET A 112 3.30 -0.99 -3.73
N VAL A 113 3.47 -0.28 -4.86
CA VAL A 113 2.71 -0.55 -6.09
C VAL A 113 3.15 -1.87 -6.73
N ALA A 114 4.46 -2.14 -6.82
CA ALA A 114 4.99 -3.36 -7.42
C ALA A 114 4.54 -4.62 -6.67
N THR A 115 4.39 -4.56 -5.35
CA THR A 115 3.89 -5.68 -4.53
C THR A 115 2.38 -5.68 -4.33
N ASN A 116 1.68 -4.64 -4.80
CA ASN A 116 0.27 -4.40 -4.46
C ASN A 116 0.05 -4.51 -2.92
N ALA A 117 0.93 -3.89 -2.14
CA ALA A 117 0.86 -3.90 -0.69
C ALA A 117 -0.34 -3.06 -0.22
N ASN A 118 -1.18 -3.66 0.62
CA ASN A 118 -2.41 -3.05 1.12
C ASN A 118 -2.59 -3.39 2.59
N GLY A 119 -2.95 -2.41 3.41
CA GLY A 119 -3.34 -2.59 4.80
C GLY A 119 -4.82 -2.93 4.98
N PRO A 120 -5.27 -3.10 6.24
CA PRO A 120 -6.66 -3.44 6.57
C PRO A 120 -7.69 -2.45 6.01
N GLY A 121 -7.30 -1.18 5.92
CA GLY A 121 -8.11 -0.10 5.33
C GLY A 121 -8.57 -0.34 3.90
N ARG A 122 -8.00 -1.32 3.18
CA ARG A 122 -8.42 -1.68 1.83
C ARG A 122 -9.89 -2.07 1.72
N TYR A 123 -10.50 -2.51 2.83
CA TYR A 123 -11.89 -2.93 2.88
C TYR A 123 -12.85 -1.78 2.54
N GLY A 124 -12.72 -0.61 3.19
CA GLY A 124 -13.58 0.55 2.88
C GLY A 124 -12.89 1.69 2.12
N LEU A 125 -11.56 1.75 2.14
CA LEU A 125 -10.79 2.80 1.45
C LEU A 125 -10.31 2.36 0.08
N GLY A 126 -10.43 1.08 -0.30
CA GLY A 126 -9.96 0.56 -1.58
C GLY A 126 -8.46 0.26 -1.59
N THR A 127 -7.99 -0.26 -2.72
CA THR A 127 -6.62 -0.78 -2.86
C THR A 127 -5.68 0.24 -3.50
N VAL A 128 -4.37 0.05 -3.37
CA VAL A 128 -3.36 0.88 -4.08
C VAL A 128 -3.63 0.95 -5.58
N ARG A 129 -4.13 -0.14 -6.18
CA ARG A 129 -4.50 -0.21 -7.60
C ARG A 129 -5.58 0.80 -8.01
N ASP A 130 -6.47 1.16 -7.07
CA ASP A 130 -7.56 2.12 -7.32
C ASP A 130 -7.07 3.58 -7.30
N TYR A 131 -5.89 3.82 -6.71
CA TYR A 131 -5.30 5.15 -6.56
C TYR A 131 -4.26 5.48 -7.62
N VAL A 132 -3.65 4.50 -8.28
CA VAL A 132 -2.66 4.74 -9.36
C VAL A 132 -3.39 5.14 -10.64
N ILE A 133 -3.17 6.38 -11.08
CA ILE A 133 -3.78 6.95 -12.30
C ILE A 133 -2.77 7.22 -13.42
N GLY A 134 -1.47 7.16 -13.10
CA GLY A 134 -0.39 7.32 -14.06
C GLY A 134 0.88 6.61 -13.61
N ILE A 135 1.67 6.13 -14.57
CA ILE A 135 2.90 5.40 -14.32
C ILE A 135 3.94 5.73 -15.39
N HIS A 136 5.20 5.87 -14.98
CA HIS A 136 6.36 5.80 -15.86
C HIS A 136 7.20 4.63 -15.41
N ALA A 137 7.73 3.88 -16.38
CA ALA A 137 8.55 2.72 -16.13
C ALA A 137 9.56 2.51 -17.26
N VAL A 138 10.56 1.69 -16.99
CA VAL A 138 11.59 1.27 -17.94
C VAL A 138 11.46 -0.23 -18.13
N ASP A 139 11.27 -0.68 -19.38
CA ASP A 139 11.20 -2.11 -19.69
C ASP A 139 12.57 -2.79 -19.60
N GLY A 140 12.63 -4.12 -19.73
CA GLY A 140 13.87 -4.88 -19.63
C GLY A 140 14.93 -4.56 -20.69
N THR A 141 14.60 -3.80 -21.74
CA THR A 141 15.54 -3.36 -22.79
C THR A 141 16.10 -1.97 -22.53
N GLY A 142 15.58 -1.27 -21.51
CA GLY A 142 15.93 0.11 -21.24
C GLY A 142 15.10 1.10 -22.04
N THR A 143 13.93 0.71 -22.54
CA THR A 143 12.98 1.63 -23.18
C THR A 143 12.05 2.20 -22.13
N ALA A 144 12.10 3.52 -21.95
CA ALA A 144 11.16 4.22 -21.08
C ALA A 144 9.77 4.28 -21.73
N PHE A 145 8.74 4.01 -20.95
CA PHE A 145 7.35 4.13 -21.37
C PHE A 145 6.51 4.73 -20.24
N GLN A 146 5.35 5.24 -20.64
CA GLN A 146 4.37 5.80 -19.72
C GLN A 146 2.99 5.24 -20.03
N GLY A 147 2.15 5.16 -19.01
CA GLY A 147 0.75 4.77 -19.16
C GLY A 147 -0.14 5.46 -18.13
N GLY A 148 -1.43 5.51 -18.44
CA GLY A 148 -2.35 6.35 -17.69
C GLY A 148 -2.16 7.83 -18.00
N GLY A 149 -2.62 8.71 -17.12
CA GLY A 149 -2.59 10.15 -17.32
C GLY A 149 -3.57 10.87 -16.39
N ARG A 150 -3.40 12.18 -16.27
CA ARG A 150 -4.19 13.03 -15.34
C ARG A 150 -5.64 13.28 -15.77
N VAL A 151 -6.06 12.76 -16.93
CA VAL A 151 -7.36 13.04 -17.53
C VAL A 151 -8.26 11.81 -17.54
N VAL A 152 -9.52 12.04 -17.17
CA VAL A 152 -10.60 11.06 -16.94
C VAL A 152 -10.93 10.17 -18.16
N LYS A 153 -10.45 10.54 -19.36
CA LYS A 153 -10.61 9.73 -20.58
C LYS A 153 -9.25 9.29 -21.12
N ASN A 154 -8.78 8.15 -20.66
CA ASN A 154 -7.79 7.34 -21.35
C ASN A 154 -8.51 6.13 -21.96
N VAL A 155 -8.96 6.26 -23.21
CA VAL A 155 -9.73 5.22 -23.93
C VAL A 155 -8.88 4.55 -25.01
N ALA A 156 -7.56 4.73 -24.98
CA ALA A 156 -6.63 4.13 -25.93
C ALA A 156 -5.55 3.35 -25.19
N GLY A 157 -5.36 2.08 -25.58
CA GLY A 157 -4.33 1.20 -25.05
C GLY A 157 -4.74 0.37 -23.84
N TYR A 158 -3.81 -0.46 -23.38
CA TYR A 158 -3.97 -1.27 -22.18
C TYR A 158 -3.70 -0.43 -20.92
N ASP A 159 -4.37 -0.78 -19.82
CA ASP A 159 -4.18 -0.13 -18.53
C ASP A 159 -2.85 -0.58 -17.90
N MET A 160 -1.77 0.14 -18.22
CA MET A 160 -0.42 -0.13 -17.71
C MET A 160 -0.34 0.02 -16.19
N CYS A 161 -1.13 0.93 -15.60
CA CYS A 161 -1.18 1.09 -14.14
C CYS A 161 -1.64 -0.22 -13.50
N LYS A 162 -2.72 -0.81 -14.03
CA LYS A 162 -3.24 -2.10 -13.57
C LYS A 162 -2.38 -3.30 -13.92
N LEU A 163 -1.58 -3.23 -14.99
CA LEU A 163 -0.65 -4.30 -15.38
C LEU A 163 0.58 -4.33 -14.46
N LEU A 164 1.14 -3.17 -14.14
CA LEU A 164 2.37 -3.06 -13.35
C LEU A 164 2.12 -3.12 -11.84
N THR A 165 0.92 -2.80 -11.38
CA THR A 165 0.53 -3.00 -9.98
C THR A 165 0.52 -4.50 -9.65
N GLY A 166 1.34 -4.93 -8.70
CA GLY A 166 1.52 -6.35 -8.37
C GLY A 166 2.45 -7.12 -9.31
N SER A 167 3.19 -6.44 -10.20
CA SER A 167 4.13 -7.09 -11.13
C SER A 167 5.43 -7.59 -10.48
N LEU A 168 5.68 -7.25 -9.21
CA LEU A 168 6.88 -7.61 -8.45
C LEU A 168 8.20 -7.18 -9.14
N GLY A 169 8.15 -6.16 -10.00
CA GLY A 169 9.31 -5.71 -10.77
C GLY A 169 9.74 -6.65 -11.91
N THR A 170 8.94 -7.68 -12.22
CA THR A 170 9.29 -8.69 -13.24
C THR A 170 9.00 -8.25 -14.68
N LEU A 171 8.15 -7.23 -14.86
CA LEU A 171 7.74 -6.73 -16.18
C LEU A 171 8.48 -5.46 -16.58
N ALA A 172 8.75 -4.58 -15.61
CA ALA A 172 9.42 -3.30 -15.82
C ALA A 172 9.85 -2.71 -14.47
N ILE A 173 10.79 -1.78 -14.50
CA ILE A 173 11.19 -0.97 -13.34
C ILE A 173 10.33 0.29 -13.32
N ILE A 174 9.45 0.40 -12.32
CA ILE A 174 8.60 1.59 -12.13
C ILE A 174 9.49 2.75 -11.66
N SER A 175 9.51 3.87 -12.39
CA SER A 175 10.34 5.04 -12.06
C SER A 175 9.54 6.20 -11.47
N GLN A 176 8.26 6.33 -11.82
CA GLN A 176 7.38 7.41 -11.38
C GLN A 176 5.94 6.95 -11.30
N LEU A 177 5.20 7.45 -10.34
CA LEU A 177 3.80 7.14 -10.10
C LEU A 177 2.99 8.42 -9.94
N THR A 178 1.77 8.42 -10.48
CA THR A 178 0.79 9.46 -10.23
C THR A 178 -0.39 8.86 -9.49
N PHE A 179 -0.72 9.44 -8.34
CA PHE A 179 -1.80 8.99 -7.47
C PHE A 179 -2.95 9.98 -7.45
N LYS A 180 -4.17 9.45 -7.33
CA LYS A 180 -5.32 10.20 -6.81
C LYS A 180 -5.24 10.26 -5.28
N LEU A 181 -5.61 11.40 -4.72
CA LEU A 181 -5.59 11.68 -3.28
C LEU A 181 -7.00 11.80 -2.72
N LYS A 182 -7.09 11.75 -1.39
CA LYS A 182 -8.30 12.08 -0.63
C LYS A 182 -7.98 13.14 0.44
N PRO A 183 -8.97 13.90 0.90
CA PRO A 183 -8.82 14.68 2.14
C PRO A 183 -8.52 13.75 3.32
N VAL A 184 -7.73 14.25 4.28
CA VAL A 184 -7.52 13.56 5.56
C VAL A 184 -8.86 13.50 6.30
N PRO A 185 -9.30 12.32 6.79
CA PRO A 185 -10.50 12.21 7.61
C PRO A 185 -10.40 13.06 8.88
N GLN A 186 -11.49 13.68 9.31
CA GLN A 186 -11.51 14.48 10.54
C GLN A 186 -11.37 13.61 11.79
N LYS A 187 -11.90 12.38 11.72
CA LYS A 187 -11.92 11.44 12.83
C LYS A 187 -11.65 10.02 12.37
N TRP A 188 -10.86 9.33 13.18
CA TRP A 188 -10.67 7.88 13.10
C TRP A 188 -11.14 7.28 14.42
N LEU A 189 -11.85 6.16 14.34
CA LEU A 189 -12.35 5.42 15.49
C LEU A 189 -12.06 3.95 15.29
N SER A 190 -11.55 3.29 16.32
CA SER A 190 -11.45 1.84 16.37
C SER A 190 -12.29 1.34 17.54
N LEU A 191 -13.23 0.46 17.23
CA LEU A 191 -14.03 -0.28 18.20
C LEU A 191 -13.46 -1.68 18.33
N ILE A 192 -13.34 -2.16 19.56
CA ILE A 192 -12.79 -3.47 19.87
C ILE A 192 -13.84 -4.22 20.70
N CYS A 193 -14.13 -5.45 20.32
CA CYS A 193 -15.07 -6.32 21.02
C CYS A 193 -14.47 -7.71 21.23
N GLN A 194 -14.67 -8.29 22.40
CA GLN A 194 -14.31 -9.68 22.68
C GLN A 194 -15.38 -10.63 22.15
N LEU A 195 -14.95 -11.73 21.56
CA LEU A 195 -15.83 -12.76 21.04
C LEU A 195 -15.74 -14.00 21.94
N PRO A 196 -16.85 -14.43 22.55
CA PRO A 196 -16.85 -15.54 23.51
C PRO A 196 -16.65 -16.91 22.84
N ASP A 197 -17.13 -17.05 21.61
CA ASP A 197 -17.06 -18.28 20.83
C ASP A 197 -17.05 -17.97 19.31
N TRP A 198 -16.78 -19.00 18.52
CA TRP A 198 -16.67 -18.89 17.06
C TRP A 198 -18.02 -18.67 16.36
N GLU A 199 -19.13 -19.14 16.93
CA GLU A 199 -20.47 -18.97 16.35
C GLU A 199 -20.90 -17.51 16.42
N THR A 200 -20.62 -16.85 17.54
CA THR A 200 -20.80 -15.41 17.74
C THR A 200 -19.90 -14.62 16.81
N ALA A 201 -18.62 -15.02 16.67
CA ALA A 201 -17.67 -14.38 15.77
C ALA A 201 -18.16 -14.39 14.30
N GLU A 202 -18.61 -15.53 13.81
CA GLU A 202 -19.13 -15.69 12.46
C GLU A 202 -20.40 -14.85 12.25
N SER A 203 -21.32 -14.88 13.21
CA SER A 203 -22.56 -14.09 13.17
C SER A 203 -22.28 -12.59 13.11
N CYS A 204 -21.33 -12.11 13.91
CA CYS A 204 -20.90 -10.71 13.92
C CYS A 204 -20.28 -10.28 12.60
N LEU A 205 -19.35 -11.07 12.06
CA LEU A 205 -18.72 -10.77 10.78
C LEU A 205 -19.76 -10.75 9.64
N ALA A 206 -20.70 -11.70 9.64
CA ALA A 206 -21.78 -11.73 8.65
C ALA A 206 -22.72 -10.52 8.77
N ALA A 207 -22.98 -10.03 9.98
CA ALA A 207 -23.76 -8.82 10.21
C ALA A 207 -23.03 -7.56 9.74
N LEU A 208 -21.72 -7.44 10.01
CA LEU A 208 -20.91 -6.30 9.58
C LEU A 208 -20.91 -6.08 8.07
N VAL A 209 -20.92 -7.16 7.28
CA VAL A 209 -21.03 -7.06 5.80
C VAL A 209 -22.31 -6.35 5.36
N ARG A 210 -23.37 -6.41 6.15
CA ARG A 210 -24.67 -5.77 5.88
C ARG A 210 -24.89 -4.49 6.70
N SER A 211 -23.94 -4.10 7.54
CA SER A 211 -24.05 -2.94 8.42
C SER A 211 -24.10 -1.65 7.60
N GLU A 212 -24.96 -0.73 8.02
CA GLU A 212 -25.03 0.61 7.43
C GLU A 212 -23.86 1.49 7.87
N ALA A 213 -23.10 1.08 8.90
CA ALA A 213 -21.94 1.81 9.39
C ALA A 213 -20.74 1.79 8.41
N THR A 214 -20.71 0.86 7.46
CA THR A 214 -19.68 0.77 6.39
C THR A 214 -18.24 0.95 6.92
N PRO A 215 -17.76 0.06 7.81
CA PRO A 215 -16.44 0.21 8.39
C PRO A 215 -15.35 0.20 7.32
N VAL A 216 -14.22 0.84 7.61
CA VAL A 216 -13.09 0.93 6.68
C VAL A 216 -12.08 -0.20 6.85
N ALA A 217 -12.03 -0.84 8.01
CA ALA A 217 -11.23 -2.02 8.28
C ALA A 217 -11.93 -2.93 9.29
N VAL A 218 -11.74 -4.24 9.13
CA VAL A 218 -12.23 -5.28 10.04
C VAL A 218 -11.12 -6.31 10.21
N GLU A 219 -10.68 -6.55 11.44
CA GLU A 219 -9.63 -7.51 11.77
C GLU A 219 -10.11 -8.44 12.88
N LEU A 220 -9.96 -9.75 12.66
CA LEU A 220 -10.27 -10.78 13.66
C LEU A 220 -8.95 -11.39 14.16
N LEU A 221 -8.70 -11.21 15.45
CA LEU A 221 -7.46 -11.59 16.10
C LEU A 221 -7.70 -12.81 16.98
N ALA A 222 -7.07 -13.94 16.65
CA ALA A 222 -7.20 -15.19 17.39
C ALA A 222 -5.85 -15.89 17.58
N GLY A 223 -5.77 -16.71 18.63
CA GLY A 223 -4.60 -17.52 18.95
C GLY A 223 -3.46 -16.78 19.66
N PRO A 224 -2.27 -17.40 19.78
CA PRO A 224 -1.15 -16.89 20.58
C PRO A 224 -0.47 -15.64 19.98
N THR A 225 -0.86 -15.25 18.76
CA THR A 225 -0.40 -14.04 18.05
C THR A 225 -1.24 -12.80 18.37
N GLN A 226 -2.12 -12.84 19.37
CA GLN A 226 -2.69 -11.63 19.93
C GLN A 226 -1.53 -10.73 20.41
N SER A 227 -1.41 -9.55 19.80
CA SER A 227 -0.48 -8.51 20.25
C SER A 227 -0.72 -8.24 21.75
N GLU A 228 0.33 -7.93 22.53
CA GLU A 228 0.18 -7.52 23.94
C GLU A 228 -0.87 -6.41 24.13
N ALA A 229 -1.04 -5.54 23.14
CA ALA A 229 -2.06 -4.48 23.13
C ALA A 229 -3.50 -5.02 23.00
N VAL A 230 -3.67 -6.17 22.33
CA VAL A 230 -4.94 -6.90 22.22
C VAL A 230 -5.16 -7.74 23.48
N THR A 231 -4.10 -8.33 24.04
CA THR A 231 -4.15 -9.11 25.29
C THR A 231 -4.61 -8.26 26.48
N ALA A 232 -4.31 -6.96 26.51
CA ALA A 232 -4.82 -6.04 27.51
C ALA A 232 -6.35 -5.82 27.44
N VAL A 233 -6.94 -6.05 26.26
CA VAL A 233 -8.38 -5.98 26.00
C VAL A 233 -9.01 -7.37 25.92
N ALA A 234 -8.21 -8.44 25.85
CA ALA A 234 -8.66 -9.82 25.77
C ALA A 234 -8.88 -10.38 27.18
N GLY A 235 -10.14 -10.54 27.56
CA GLY A 235 -10.55 -11.41 28.67
C GLY A 235 -10.54 -12.87 28.23
N ASP A 236 -11.42 -13.70 28.80
CA ASP A 236 -11.49 -15.14 28.55
C ASP A 236 -12.08 -15.54 27.16
N GLY A 237 -12.18 -14.60 26.21
CA GLY A 237 -12.74 -14.82 24.87
C GLY A 237 -11.82 -15.61 23.93
N VAL A 238 -12.40 -16.25 22.90
CA VAL A 238 -11.63 -17.02 21.90
C VAL A 238 -10.94 -16.12 20.86
N ALA A 239 -11.46 -14.91 20.65
CA ALA A 239 -10.94 -13.95 19.68
C ALA A 239 -11.31 -12.50 20.06
N VAL A 240 -10.64 -11.55 19.41
CA VAL A 240 -10.94 -10.12 19.50
C VAL A 240 -11.25 -9.60 18.10
N LEU A 241 -12.37 -8.90 17.96
CA LEU A 241 -12.79 -8.22 16.75
C LEU A 241 -12.45 -6.74 16.85
N ALA A 242 -11.67 -6.23 15.90
CA ALA A 242 -11.37 -4.81 15.77
C ALA A 242 -12.03 -4.26 14.49
N VAL A 243 -12.84 -3.22 14.63
CA VAL A 243 -13.54 -2.54 13.53
C VAL A 243 -13.15 -1.07 13.54
N CYS A 244 -12.68 -0.58 12.39
CA CYS A 244 -12.26 0.81 12.22
C CYS A 244 -13.22 1.57 11.33
N CYS A 245 -13.53 2.82 11.70
CA CYS A 245 -14.32 3.77 10.92
C CYS A 245 -13.53 5.08 10.78
N CYS A 246 -13.71 5.78 9.65
CA CYS A 246 -13.18 7.13 9.49
C CYS A 246 -14.09 7.98 8.59
N GLY A 247 -14.06 9.29 8.81
CA GLY A 247 -14.94 10.22 8.11
C GLY A 247 -14.97 11.59 8.78
N THR A 248 -16.09 12.29 8.64
CA THR A 248 -16.38 13.47 9.46
C THR A 248 -16.71 13.07 10.89
N GLU A 249 -16.57 14.00 11.84
CA GLU A 249 -16.88 13.73 13.25
C GLU A 249 -18.33 13.23 13.48
N PRO A 250 -19.38 13.86 12.91
CA PRO A 250 -20.75 13.37 13.07
C PRO A 250 -21.01 12.00 12.44
N GLU A 251 -20.40 11.72 11.29
CA GLU A 251 -20.53 10.41 10.63
C GLU A 251 -19.91 9.30 11.49
N VAL A 252 -18.71 9.53 12.02
CA VAL A 252 -18.01 8.54 12.85
C VAL A 252 -18.73 8.32 14.19
N ASP A 253 -19.29 9.37 14.80
CA ASP A 253 -20.09 9.24 16.02
C ASP A 253 -21.37 8.43 15.79
N TRP A 254 -22.02 8.62 14.64
CA TRP A 254 -23.17 7.82 14.25
C TRP A 254 -22.77 6.36 13.99
N MET A 255 -21.71 6.11 13.22
CA MET A 255 -21.19 4.76 12.95
C MET A 255 -20.85 4.03 14.25
N GLN A 256 -20.28 4.74 15.23
CA GLN A 256 -20.00 4.20 16.55
C GLN A 256 -21.27 3.66 17.22
N GLN A 257 -22.30 4.52 17.32
CA GLN A 257 -23.54 4.17 17.98
C GLN A 257 -24.24 3.01 17.26
N GLN A 258 -24.21 3.01 15.92
CA GLN A 258 -24.79 1.96 15.11
C GLN A 258 -24.12 0.60 15.35
N LEU A 259 -22.78 0.56 15.31
CA LEU A 259 -22.02 -0.67 15.56
C LEU A 259 -22.22 -1.18 16.99
N GLN A 260 -22.26 -0.27 17.98
CA GLN A 260 -22.55 -0.65 19.37
C GLN A 260 -23.95 -1.26 19.53
N GLN A 261 -24.97 -0.71 18.87
CA GLN A 261 -26.33 -1.27 18.88
C GLN A 261 -26.39 -2.64 18.20
N GLU A 262 -25.71 -2.79 17.06
CA GLU A 262 -25.62 -4.06 16.33
C GLU A 262 -24.95 -5.14 17.17
N TRP A 263 -23.87 -4.81 17.88
CA TRP A 263 -23.18 -5.73 18.80
C TRP A 263 -24.02 -6.08 20.02
N GLN A 264 -24.69 -5.10 20.64
CA GLN A 264 -25.61 -5.36 21.75
C GLN A 264 -26.76 -6.29 21.35
N SER A 265 -27.28 -6.17 20.13
CA SER A 265 -28.32 -7.08 19.61
C SER A 265 -27.85 -8.53 19.47
N GLN A 266 -26.53 -8.74 19.40
CA GLN A 266 -25.87 -10.04 19.33
C GLN A 266 -25.34 -10.51 20.70
N GLY A 267 -25.68 -9.79 21.78
CA GLY A 267 -25.26 -10.13 23.15
C GLY A 267 -23.83 -9.74 23.49
N LEU A 268 -23.20 -8.88 22.68
CA LEU A 268 -21.85 -8.39 22.90
C LEU A 268 -21.84 -7.04 23.63
N SER A 269 -20.82 -6.82 24.45
CA SER A 269 -20.57 -5.58 25.21
C SER A 269 -19.54 -4.68 24.54
#